data_AF-E4XTZ0-F1
#
_entry.id   AF-E4XTZ0-F1
#
_cell.length_a   1.000
_cell.length_b   1.000
_cell.length_c   1.000
_cell.angle_alpha   90.00
_cell.angle_beta   90.00
_cell.angle_gamma   90.00
#
_symmetry.space_group_name_H-M   'P 1'
#
loop_
_entity.id
_entity.type
_entity.pdbx_description
1 polymer ?
#
loop_
_entity_poly.entity_id
_entity_poly.type
_entity_poly.pdbx_seq_one_letter_code
_entity_poly.pdbx_strand_id
1 'polypeptide(L)'
;DYHRFHSPADFTITSRRHYPGDLFSVNPKLASFMRDLFVLNERATFFGEWAHGFMSYCAVGATNVGSIIFHYDPEMVTNINSGRILYGSHADKDFTLIDPRLPDGLPVEKGEMLGEFNLGSTIVLVFEAPKSFEFNVSSGDKVLLGQKIGEILSKK
;
A
#
# COMPACT_ATOMS: atom_id res chain seq x y z
N ASP A 1 -12.92 -3.37 -12.70
CA ASP A 1 -12.33 -3.08 -11.38
C ASP A 1 -11.81 -1.67 -11.33
N TYR A 2 -11.73 -1.11 -10.13
CA TYR A 2 -11.17 0.21 -9.86
C TYR A 2 -9.71 0.02 -9.47
N HIS A 3 -8.77 0.58 -10.24
CA HIS A 3 -7.34 0.34 -10.07
C HIS A 3 -6.58 1.48 -9.39
N ARG A 4 -7.30 2.43 -8.78
CA ARG A 4 -6.68 3.47 -7.97
C ARG A 4 -6.77 3.12 -6.50
N PHE A 5 -5.79 3.55 -5.73
CA PHE A 5 -5.75 3.29 -4.30
C PHE A 5 -5.68 4.59 -3.52
N HIS A 6 -6.31 4.57 -2.35
CA HIS A 6 -6.61 5.76 -1.56
C HIS A 6 -6.18 5.56 -0.11
N SER A 7 -5.92 6.67 0.58
CA SER A 7 -5.67 6.63 2.00
C SER A 7 -6.93 6.19 2.75
N PRO A 8 -6.87 5.20 3.66
CA PRO A 8 -8.04 4.70 4.38
C PRO A 8 -8.43 5.60 5.57
N ALA A 9 -7.49 6.44 6.02
CA ALA A 9 -7.59 7.36 7.14
C ALA A 9 -6.66 8.55 6.90
N ASP A 10 -6.72 9.56 7.77
CA ASP A 10 -5.66 10.57 7.81
C ASP A 10 -4.36 9.87 8.22
N PHE A 11 -3.32 10.06 7.41
CA PHE A 11 -2.08 9.30 7.49
C PHE A 11 -0.90 10.22 7.16
N THR A 12 0.13 10.21 7.99
CA THR A 12 1.38 10.93 7.71
C THR A 12 2.45 9.94 7.30
N ILE A 13 2.78 9.93 6.00
CA ILE A 13 3.77 9.02 5.42
C ILE A 13 5.17 9.58 5.68
N THR A 14 5.96 8.90 6.50
CA THR A 14 7.33 9.31 6.83
C THR A 14 8.33 8.78 5.81
N SER A 15 8.10 7.57 5.29
CA SER A 15 9.04 6.95 4.36
C SER A 15 8.37 5.95 3.42
N ARG A 16 9.08 5.61 2.36
CA ARG A 16 8.75 4.54 1.44
C ARG A 16 9.93 3.59 1.32
N ARG A 17 9.63 2.29 1.25
CA ARG A 17 10.54 1.26 0.74
C ARG A 17 9.97 0.59 -0.50
N HIS A 18 10.71 0.65 -1.60
CA HIS A 18 10.42 -0.08 -2.82
C HIS A 18 11.24 -1.38 -2.86
N TYR A 19 10.58 -2.49 -3.16
CA TYR A 19 11.20 -3.79 -3.35
C TYR A 19 10.96 -4.24 -4.79
N PRO A 20 12.03 -4.44 -5.60
CA PRO A 20 11.88 -5.09 -6.88
C PRO A 20 11.47 -6.55 -6.68
N GLY A 21 10.68 -7.08 -7.61
CA GLY A 21 10.13 -8.41 -7.52
C GLY A 21 9.49 -8.84 -8.83
N ASP A 22 8.88 -10.02 -8.80
CA ASP A 22 8.07 -10.53 -9.90
C ASP A 22 6.74 -9.79 -10.02
N LEU A 23 5.95 -10.15 -11.03
CA LEU A 23 4.60 -9.66 -11.20
C LEU A 23 3.65 -10.85 -11.42
N PHE A 24 3.68 -11.81 -10.50
CA PHE A 24 2.74 -12.94 -10.52
C PHE A 24 1.31 -12.45 -10.30
N SER A 25 0.33 -13.17 -10.85
CA SER A 25 -1.08 -12.81 -10.71
C SER A 25 -1.55 -12.94 -9.26
N VAL A 26 -2.23 -11.91 -8.77
CA VAL A 26 -2.87 -11.88 -7.45
C VAL A 26 -4.33 -12.37 -7.47
N ASN A 27 -4.75 -13.06 -8.54
CA ASN A 27 -6.07 -13.69 -8.57
C ASN A 27 -6.22 -14.63 -7.35
N PRO A 28 -7.31 -14.55 -6.56
CA PRO A 28 -7.45 -15.34 -5.32
C PRO A 28 -7.22 -16.84 -5.48
N LYS A 29 -7.63 -17.42 -6.62
CA LYS A 29 -7.41 -18.85 -6.90
C LYS A 29 -5.94 -19.18 -7.11
N LEU A 30 -5.19 -18.32 -7.78
CA LEU A 30 -3.75 -18.54 -8.02
C LEU A 30 -2.95 -18.21 -6.76
N ALA A 31 -3.35 -17.14 -6.07
CA ALA A 31 -2.71 -16.69 -4.85
C ALA A 31 -2.77 -17.73 -3.73
N SER A 32 -3.85 -18.51 -3.63
CA SER A 32 -3.95 -19.58 -2.63
C SER A 32 -2.94 -20.73 -2.82
N PHE A 33 -2.37 -20.90 -4.02
CA PHE A 33 -1.40 -21.96 -4.30
C PHE A 33 0.06 -21.50 -4.21
N MET A 34 0.32 -20.20 -4.27
CA MET A 34 1.67 -19.64 -4.27
C MET A 34 2.02 -19.10 -2.88
N ARG A 35 2.91 -19.82 -2.18
CA ARG A 35 3.51 -19.31 -0.95
C ARG A 35 4.32 -18.06 -1.27
N ASP A 36 4.32 -17.12 -0.34
CA ASP A 36 5.10 -15.89 -0.41
C ASP A 36 4.81 -14.98 -1.62
N LEU A 37 3.67 -15.14 -2.30
CA LEU A 37 3.27 -14.38 -3.48
C LEU A 37 3.53 -12.87 -3.32
N PHE A 38 3.04 -12.27 -2.23
CA PHE A 38 3.16 -10.82 -2.00
C PHE A 38 4.59 -10.38 -1.66
N VAL A 39 5.44 -11.30 -1.19
CA VAL A 39 6.85 -11.04 -0.90
C VAL A 39 7.70 -11.15 -2.16
N LEU A 40 7.35 -12.08 -3.05
CA LEU A 40 8.01 -12.28 -4.34
C LEU A 40 7.66 -11.18 -5.33
N ASN A 41 6.41 -10.68 -5.29
CA ASN A 41 6.00 -9.61 -6.18
C ASN A 41 6.68 -8.28 -5.84
N GLU A 42 6.90 -7.48 -6.88
CA GLU A 42 7.31 -6.08 -6.77
C GLU A 42 6.28 -5.31 -5.94
N ARG A 43 6.76 -4.51 -5.00
CA ARG A 43 5.89 -3.75 -4.09
C ARG A 43 6.54 -2.46 -3.61
N ALA A 44 5.69 -1.49 -3.32
CA ALA A 44 6.06 -0.25 -2.64
C ALA A 44 5.32 -0.20 -1.30
N THR A 45 6.07 -0.09 -0.20
CA THR A 45 5.52 0.01 1.16
C THR A 45 5.72 1.41 1.68
N PHE A 46 4.65 2.05 2.12
CA PHE A 46 4.63 3.37 2.73
C PHE A 46 4.46 3.20 4.24
N PHE A 47 5.33 3.82 5.01
CA PHE A 47 5.35 3.75 6.47
C PHE A 47 5.04 5.11 7.06
N GLY A 48 4.41 5.10 8.23
CA GLY A 48 4.14 6.33 8.97
C GLY A 48 3.14 6.10 10.09
N GLU A 49 2.41 7.15 10.43
CA GLU A 49 1.50 7.18 11.57
C GLU A 49 0.11 7.62 11.14
N TRP A 50 -0.91 6.93 11.64
CA TRP A 50 -2.30 7.39 11.64
C TRP A 50 -2.71 7.78 13.07
N ALA A 51 -3.97 8.18 13.25
CA ALA A 51 -4.46 8.69 14.54
C ALA A 51 -4.24 7.74 15.75
N HIS A 52 -4.03 6.44 15.53
CA HIS A 52 -3.84 5.45 16.60
C HIS A 52 -2.50 4.70 16.55
N GLY A 53 -1.49 5.31 15.94
CA GLY A 53 -0.12 4.80 15.92
C GLY A 53 0.32 4.40 14.52
N PHE A 54 1.15 3.37 14.45
CA PHE A 54 1.82 2.99 13.22
C PHE A 54 0.84 2.48 12.15
N MET A 55 1.10 2.85 10.90
CA MET A 55 0.46 2.28 9.71
C MET A 55 1.50 1.98 8.62
N SER A 56 1.40 0.78 8.06
CA SER A 56 2.10 0.33 6.85
C SER A 56 1.09 0.07 5.75
N TYR A 57 1.21 0.83 4.67
CA TYR A 57 0.36 0.73 3.48
C TYR A 57 1.20 0.19 2.32
N CYS A 58 0.95 -1.05 1.88
CA CYS A 58 1.76 -1.69 0.85
C CYS A 58 0.98 -1.87 -0.45
N ALA A 59 1.43 -1.20 -1.50
CA ALA A 59 0.98 -1.41 -2.86
C ALA A 59 1.78 -2.56 -3.49
N VAL A 60 1.12 -3.65 -3.86
CA VAL A 60 1.74 -4.83 -4.48
C VAL A 60 1.32 -4.90 -5.94
N GLY A 61 2.31 -4.89 -6.84
CA GLY A 61 2.11 -5.03 -8.27
C GLY A 61 1.69 -6.45 -8.62
N ALA A 62 1.00 -6.62 -9.75
CA ALA A 62 0.72 -7.92 -10.31
C ALA A 62 0.60 -7.84 -11.83
N THR A 63 0.91 -8.95 -12.51
CA THR A 63 0.91 -9.10 -13.98
C THR A 63 1.88 -8.13 -14.68
N ASN A 64 2.71 -8.62 -15.59
CA ASN A 64 3.81 -7.88 -16.25
C ASN A 64 3.45 -6.56 -16.99
N VAL A 65 2.18 -6.13 -16.98
CA VAL A 65 1.70 -4.88 -17.56
C VAL A 65 1.35 -3.82 -16.50
N GLY A 66 1.41 -4.16 -15.21
CA GLY A 66 1.04 -3.29 -14.09
C GLY A 66 2.25 -2.60 -13.45
N SER A 67 2.42 -1.28 -13.64
CA SER A 67 3.29 -0.47 -12.77
C SER A 67 2.50 0.01 -11.54
N ILE A 68 3.19 0.19 -10.43
CA ILE A 68 2.72 0.94 -9.26
C ILE A 68 3.09 2.40 -9.48
N ILE A 69 2.09 3.26 -9.51
CA ILE A 69 2.27 4.71 -9.59
C ILE A 69 1.88 5.29 -8.23
N PHE A 70 2.80 6.04 -7.60
CA PHE A 70 2.52 6.80 -6.38
C PHE A 70 2.68 8.29 -6.70
N HIS A 71 1.62 9.08 -6.53
CA HIS A 71 1.57 10.45 -7.06
C HIS A 71 2.52 11.43 -6.37
N TYR A 72 2.93 11.13 -5.14
CA TYR A 72 3.85 11.97 -4.37
C TYR A 72 5.32 11.56 -4.53
N ASP A 73 5.59 10.55 -5.36
CA ASP A 73 6.94 10.15 -5.70
C ASP A 73 7.07 9.75 -7.17
N PRO A 74 7.05 10.72 -8.09
CA PRO A 74 7.16 10.46 -9.52
C PRO A 74 8.51 9.85 -9.93
N GLU A 75 9.52 9.87 -9.05
CA GLU A 75 10.83 9.26 -9.28
C GLU A 75 10.83 7.75 -9.01
N MET A 76 9.83 7.23 -8.29
CA MET A 76 9.68 5.79 -8.09
C MET A 76 9.15 5.15 -9.37
N VAL A 77 10.05 4.58 -10.14
CA VAL A 77 9.72 3.80 -11.34
C VAL A 77 9.67 2.31 -10.98
N THR A 78 8.57 1.65 -11.35
CA THR A 78 8.34 0.22 -11.13
C THR A 78 8.19 -0.53 -12.45
N ASN A 79 8.18 -1.86 -12.43
CA ASN A 79 8.11 -2.72 -13.61
C ASN A 79 9.27 -2.44 -14.61
N ILE A 80 10.47 -2.19 -14.09
CA ILE A 80 11.65 -1.95 -14.92
C ILE A 80 12.21 -3.31 -15.35
N ASN A 81 12.23 -3.54 -16.67
CA ASN A 81 12.91 -4.71 -17.25
C ASN A 81 14.44 -4.50 -17.23
N SER A 82 15.03 -4.54 -16.04
CA SER A 82 16.46 -4.29 -15.80
C SER A 82 17.32 -5.57 -15.82
N GLY A 83 16.74 -6.71 -16.22
CA GLY A 83 17.42 -8.01 -16.21
C GLY A 83 17.08 -8.82 -14.97
N ARG A 84 18.09 -9.32 -14.23
CA ARG A 84 17.88 -10.23 -13.09
C ARG A 84 17.33 -9.47 -11.88
N ILE A 85 16.15 -9.87 -11.40
CA ILE A 85 15.58 -9.39 -10.13
C ILE A 85 16.52 -9.74 -8.98
N LEU A 86 16.93 -8.73 -8.21
CA LEU A 86 17.74 -8.90 -7.00
C LEU A 86 16.82 -9.00 -5.78
N TYR A 87 16.29 -10.20 -5.52
CA TYR A 87 15.43 -10.42 -4.35
C TYR A 87 16.12 -10.01 -3.05
N GLY A 88 15.37 -9.33 -2.18
CA GLY A 88 15.86 -8.81 -0.91
C GLY A 88 16.54 -7.44 -1.00
N SER A 89 16.89 -6.97 -2.20
CA SER A 89 17.27 -5.56 -2.39
C SER A 89 16.06 -4.65 -2.21
N HIS A 90 16.32 -3.38 -1.89
CA HIS A 90 15.29 -2.38 -1.73
C HIS A 90 15.85 -0.97 -1.94
N ALA A 91 14.96 -0.03 -2.26
CA ALA A 91 15.26 1.40 -2.38
C ALA A 91 14.36 2.21 -1.44
N ASP A 92 14.99 2.89 -0.49
CA ASP A 92 14.32 3.70 0.51
C ASP A 92 14.25 5.17 0.09
N LYS A 93 13.19 5.85 0.50
CA LYS A 93 13.06 7.30 0.45
C LYS A 93 12.41 7.80 1.72
N ASP A 94 13.05 8.75 2.35
CA ASP A 94 12.58 9.42 3.57
C ASP A 94 11.92 10.74 3.17
N PHE A 95 10.61 10.85 3.40
CA PHE A 95 9.85 12.04 3.05
C PHE A 95 10.03 13.18 4.04
N THR A 96 10.53 12.90 5.26
CA THR A 96 10.81 13.94 6.28
C THR A 96 11.99 14.83 5.89
N LEU A 97 12.85 14.36 4.96
CA LEU A 97 14.08 15.04 4.56
C LEU A 97 13.95 15.84 3.25
N ILE A 98 12.80 15.78 2.58
CA ILE A 98 12.65 16.30 1.20
C ILE A 98 12.09 17.72 1.20
N ASP A 99 11.07 17.99 2.01
CA ASP A 99 10.44 19.31 2.09
C ASP A 99 10.51 19.83 3.54
N PRO A 100 11.28 20.90 3.81
CA PRO A 100 11.37 21.50 5.15
C PRO A 100 10.03 21.98 5.72
N ARG A 101 8.99 22.13 4.89
CA ARG A 101 7.63 22.50 5.31
C ARG A 101 6.85 21.29 5.85
N LEU A 102 7.34 20.07 5.61
CA LEU A 102 6.74 18.80 6.00
C LEU A 102 7.70 17.99 6.88
N PRO A 103 8.14 18.53 8.03
CA PRO A 103 9.17 17.90 8.86
C PRO A 103 8.75 16.55 9.43
N ASP A 104 7.45 16.31 9.55
CA ASP A 104 6.88 15.07 10.09
C ASP A 104 6.58 14.03 9.00
N GLY A 105 6.84 14.36 7.72
CA GLY A 105 6.52 13.53 6.56
C GLY A 105 5.34 14.07 5.77
N LEU A 106 4.91 13.31 4.77
CA LEU A 106 3.85 13.68 3.82
C LEU A 106 2.46 13.41 4.42
N PRO A 107 1.66 14.44 4.76
CA PRO A 107 0.30 14.25 5.22
C PRO A 107 -0.62 13.93 4.05
N VAL A 108 -1.50 12.94 4.22
CA VAL A 108 -2.58 12.60 3.29
C VAL A 108 -3.89 12.43 4.06
N GLU A 109 -4.97 12.90 3.47
CA GLU A 109 -6.30 12.89 4.06
C GLU A 109 -7.04 11.57 3.79
N LYS A 110 -7.97 11.21 4.68
CA LYS A 110 -8.86 10.08 4.46
C LYS A 110 -9.59 10.19 3.12
N GLY A 111 -9.46 9.15 2.29
CA GLY A 111 -10.08 9.08 0.96
C GLY A 111 -9.27 9.77 -0.13
N GLU A 112 -8.16 10.43 0.20
CA GLU A 112 -7.25 11.03 -0.78
C GLU A 112 -6.65 9.95 -1.68
N MET A 113 -6.55 10.26 -2.98
CA MET A 113 -5.99 9.34 -3.96
C MET A 113 -4.46 9.35 -3.89
N LEU A 114 -3.88 8.22 -3.50
CA LEU A 114 -2.44 8.07 -3.34
C LEU A 114 -1.76 7.71 -4.66
N GLY A 115 -2.45 6.94 -5.50
CA GLY A 115 -1.88 6.44 -6.72
C GLY A 115 -2.76 5.44 -7.44
N GLU A 116 -2.17 4.77 -8.41
CA GLU A 116 -2.87 3.80 -9.25
C GLU A 116 -1.99 2.64 -9.71
N PHE A 117 -2.66 1.58 -10.12
CA PHE A 117 -2.09 0.41 -10.77
C PHE A 117 -2.60 0.36 -12.21
N ASN A 118 -1.78 -0.10 -13.16
CA ASN A 118 -2.28 -0.23 -14.54
C ASN A 118 -3.15 -1.49 -14.75
N LEU A 119 -2.88 -2.59 -14.02
CA LEU A 119 -3.68 -3.82 -14.08
C LEU A 119 -3.36 -4.71 -12.87
N GLY A 120 -4.36 -5.40 -12.31
CA GLY A 120 -4.19 -6.48 -11.32
C GLY A 120 -3.33 -6.09 -10.11
N SER A 121 -3.93 -5.84 -8.95
CA SER A 121 -3.16 -5.36 -7.82
C SER A 121 -3.74 -5.75 -6.48
N THR A 122 -2.96 -5.54 -5.44
CA THR A 122 -3.38 -5.77 -4.07
C THR A 122 -2.82 -4.68 -3.18
N ILE A 123 -3.65 -4.24 -2.23
CA ILE A 123 -3.19 -3.46 -1.08
C ILE A 123 -3.09 -4.39 0.11
N VAL A 124 -1.92 -4.40 0.75
CA VAL A 124 -1.74 -5.00 2.08
C VAL A 124 -1.65 -3.86 3.08
N LEU A 125 -2.59 -3.83 4.03
CA LEU A 125 -2.68 -2.81 5.06
C LEU A 125 -2.39 -3.45 6.43
N VAL A 126 -1.43 -2.89 7.16
CA VAL A 126 -1.09 -3.29 8.53
C VAL A 126 -1.07 -2.03 9.38
N PHE A 127 -1.79 -2.02 10.49
CA PHE A 127 -1.90 -0.82 11.33
C PHE A 127 -2.13 -1.19 12.79
N GLU A 128 -1.64 -0.36 13.69
CA GLU A 128 -1.98 -0.41 15.10
C GLU A 128 -3.42 0.07 15.29
N ALA A 129 -4.21 -0.61 16.12
CA ALA A 129 -5.60 -0.24 16.34
C ALA A 129 -5.94 -0.29 17.83
N PRO A 130 -6.82 0.62 18.32
CA PRO A 130 -7.30 0.53 19.69
C PRO A 130 -8.13 -0.75 19.89
N LYS A 131 -8.23 -1.23 21.14
CA LYS A 131 -9.00 -2.44 21.48
C LYS A 131 -10.49 -2.37 21.10
N SER A 132 -11.01 -1.18 20.86
CA SER A 132 -12.40 -0.93 20.44
C SER A 132 -12.58 -0.88 18.93
N PHE A 133 -11.53 -1.16 18.14
CA PHE A 133 -11.64 -1.27 16.69
C PHE A 133 -12.34 -2.57 16.30
N GLU A 134 -13.34 -2.46 15.41
CA GLU A 134 -14.03 -3.60 14.81
C GLU A 134 -14.05 -3.46 13.30
N PHE A 135 -13.86 -4.58 12.59
CA PHE A 135 -14.05 -4.65 11.15
C PHE A 135 -15.55 -4.74 10.83
N ASN A 136 -16.00 -3.98 9.83
CA ASN A 136 -17.35 -4.05 9.27
C ASN A 136 -17.43 -4.99 8.05
N VAL A 137 -16.37 -5.72 7.76
CA VAL A 137 -16.24 -6.64 6.61
C VAL A 137 -15.65 -7.97 7.06
N SER A 138 -15.94 -9.02 6.30
CA SER A 138 -15.41 -10.37 6.49
C SER A 138 -14.46 -10.76 5.35
N SER A 139 -13.64 -11.79 5.60
CA SER A 139 -12.75 -12.34 4.57
C SER A 139 -13.54 -12.82 3.35
N GLY A 140 -13.17 -12.34 2.16
CA GLY A 140 -13.82 -12.67 0.90
C GLY A 140 -14.92 -11.70 0.47
N ASP A 141 -15.27 -10.73 1.33
CA ASP A 141 -16.23 -9.70 0.97
C ASP A 141 -15.69 -8.83 -0.18
N LYS A 142 -16.59 -8.46 -1.10
CA LYS A 142 -16.31 -7.39 -2.06
C LYS A 142 -16.48 -6.06 -1.37
N VAL A 143 -15.46 -5.21 -1.46
CA VAL A 143 -15.47 -3.84 -0.95
C VAL A 143 -15.61 -2.84 -2.08
N LEU A 144 -16.31 -1.74 -1.83
CA LEU A 144 -16.46 -0.62 -2.76
C LEU A 144 -15.61 0.58 -2.32
N LEU A 145 -15.23 1.43 -3.27
CA LEU A 145 -14.57 2.70 -2.94
C LEU A 145 -15.48 3.54 -2.02
N GLY A 146 -14.91 4.03 -0.92
CA GLY A 146 -15.63 4.79 0.09
C GLY A 146 -16.44 3.94 1.08
N GLN A 147 -16.52 2.62 0.89
CA GLN A 147 -17.13 1.74 1.88
C GLN A 147 -16.29 1.73 3.16
N LYS A 148 -16.96 1.94 4.30
CA LYS A 148 -16.35 1.76 5.61
C LYS A 148 -16.03 0.26 5.81
N ILE A 149 -14.75 -0.04 6.06
CA ILE A 149 -14.28 -1.42 6.32
C ILE A 149 -14.05 -1.71 7.81
N GLY A 150 -14.03 -0.68 8.66
CA GLY A 150 -13.91 -0.80 10.09
C GLY A 150 -14.19 0.52 10.80
N GLU A 151 -14.40 0.44 12.10
CA GLU A 151 -14.68 1.59 12.96
C GLU A 151 -14.21 1.38 14.38
N ILE A 152 -14.11 2.50 15.11
CA ILE A 152 -13.79 2.52 16.53
C ILE A 152 -15.10 2.71 17.28
N LEU A 153 -15.47 1.72 18.08
CA LEU A 153 -16.66 1.81 18.91
C LEU A 153 -16.42 2.82 20.04
N SER A 154 -17.31 3.80 20.17
CA SER A 154 -17.36 4.64 21.36
C SER A 154 -17.81 3.78 22.55
N LYS A 155 -17.12 3.92 23.69
CA LYS A 155 -17.67 3.39 24.95
C LYS A 155 -18.97 4.15 25.21
N LYS A 156 -20.09 3.43 25.24
CA LYS A 156 -21.32 3.93 25.85
C LYS A 156 -21.12 4.09 27.36
#